data_AF-A0A920KE33-F1
#
_entry.id   AF-A0A920KE33-F1
#
_cell.length_a   1.000
_cell.length_b   1.000
_cell.length_c   1.000
_cell.angle_alpha   90.00
_cell.angle_beta   90.00
_cell.angle_gamma   90.00
#
_symmetry.space_group_name_H-M   'P 1'
#
loop_
_entity.id
_entity.type
_entity.pdbx_description
1 polymer ?
#
loop_
_entity_poly.entity_id
_entity_poly.type
_entity_poly.pdbx_seq_one_letter_code
_entity_poly.pdbx_strand_id
1 'polypeptide(L)'
;MSLLHIFEFECQLSKDVILCKDLVVGNKYKVILTTGNGFFWVSDKDIVLITGKIMQTPTMILWEKKLEFDIVGEKLTNYIVLKS
;
A
#
# COMPACT_ATOMS: atom_id res chain seq x y z
N MET A 1 23.94 5.43 10.01
CA MET A 1 23.37 4.84 8.77
C MET A 1 21.89 5.20 8.77
N SER A 2 21.45 6.16 7.94
CA SER A 2 20.05 6.58 7.91
C SER A 2 19.22 5.50 7.23
N LEU A 3 18.19 5.00 7.92
CA LEU A 3 17.16 4.13 7.35
C LEU A 3 16.36 4.96 6.33
N LEU A 4 16.87 5.07 5.11
CA LEU A 4 16.16 5.75 4.03
C LEU A 4 15.07 4.80 3.54
N HIS A 5 13.82 5.14 3.80
CA HIS A 5 12.66 4.49 3.19
C HIS A 5 12.10 5.46 2.14
N ILE A 6 12.03 5.00 0.89
CA ILE A 6 11.44 5.74 -0.22
C ILE A 6 10.11 5.09 -0.54
N PHE A 7 9.06 5.91 -0.61
CA PHE A 7 7.72 5.49 -0.97
C PHE A 7 7.35 6.05 -2.35
N GLU A 8 7.00 5.13 -3.23
CA GLU A 8 6.42 5.39 -4.54
C GLU A 8 5.02 4.79 -4.59
N PHE A 9 4.19 5.28 -5.50
CA PHE A 9 2.77 4.94 -5.52
C PHE A 9 2.29 4.75 -6.96
N GLU A 10 1.82 3.55 -7.29
CA GLU A 10 1.20 3.27 -8.59
C GLU A 10 -0.29 3.63 -8.55
N CYS A 11 -0.72 4.59 -9.36
CA CYS A 11 -2.13 4.96 -9.49
C CYS A 11 -2.94 3.80 -10.06
N GLN A 12 -4.02 3.40 -9.39
CA GLN A 12 -4.85 2.29 -9.87
C GLN A 12 -5.72 2.65 -11.08
N LEU A 13 -5.88 3.94 -11.39
CA LEU A 13 -6.59 4.42 -12.57
C LEU A 13 -5.66 4.58 -13.78
N SER A 14 -4.58 5.36 -13.64
CA SER A 14 -3.69 5.69 -14.78
C SER A 14 -2.51 4.75 -14.95
N LYS A 15 -2.17 3.97 -13.92
CA LYS A 15 -0.95 3.13 -13.84
C LYS A 15 0.37 3.87 -13.77
N ASP A 16 0.34 5.19 -13.61
CA ASP A 16 1.56 5.98 -13.38
C ASP A 16 2.11 5.74 -11.97
N VAL A 17 3.44 5.68 -11.87
CA VAL A 17 4.16 5.68 -10.60
C VAL A 17 4.50 7.12 -10.24
N ILE A 18 4.02 7.57 -9.08
CA ILE A 18 4.19 8.94 -8.62
C ILE A 18 4.74 8.99 -7.19
N LEU A 19 5.28 10.15 -6.82
CA LEU A 19 5.80 10.41 -5.49
C LEU A 19 4.70 10.88 -4.55
N CYS A 20 4.99 10.74 -3.25
CA CYS A 20 4.09 11.09 -2.15
C CYS A 20 3.45 12.49 -2.27
N LYS A 21 4.22 13.49 -2.71
CA LYS A 21 3.76 14.88 -2.87
C LYS A 21 2.68 15.05 -3.97
N ASP A 22 2.75 14.20 -4.99
CA ASP A 22 1.93 14.29 -6.22
C ASP A 22 0.63 13.47 -6.10
N LEU A 23 0.40 12.83 -4.95
CA LEU A 23 -0.82 12.05 -4.70
C LEU A 23 -2.07 12.92 -4.74
N VAL A 24 -3.13 12.37 -5.32
CA VAL A 24 -4.43 13.03 -5.47
C VAL A 24 -5.43 12.46 -4.47
N VAL A 25 -6.11 13.33 -3.73
CA VAL A 25 -7.15 12.95 -2.77
C VAL A 25 -8.31 12.28 -3.51
N GLY A 26 -8.82 11.18 -2.96
CA GLY A 26 -9.88 10.36 -3.56
C GLY A 26 -9.37 9.24 -4.47
N ASN A 27 -8.10 9.28 -4.89
CA ASN A 27 -7.52 8.23 -5.72
C ASN A 27 -6.96 7.07 -4.89
N LYS A 28 -6.91 5.92 -5.55
CA LYS A 28 -6.38 4.67 -5.01
C LYS A 28 -5.01 4.39 -5.58
N TYR A 29 -4.09 3.96 -4.72
CA TYR A 29 -2.71 3.68 -5.09
C TYR A 29 -2.24 2.36 -4.51
N LYS A 30 -1.39 1.67 -5.25
CA LYS A 30 -0.61 0.54 -4.74
C LYS A 30 0.72 1.08 -4.23
N VAL A 31 1.13 0.67 -3.04
CA VAL A 31 2.37 1.17 -2.42
C VAL A 31 3.57 0.40 -2.97
N ILE A 32 4.61 1.14 -3.32
CA ILE A 32 5.91 0.62 -3.73
C ILE A 32 6.94 1.12 -2.72
N LEU A 33 7.62 0.19 -2.06
CA LEU A 33 8.58 0.48 -0.99
C LEU A 33 10.00 0.15 -1.45
N THR A 34 10.90 1.11 -1.26
CA THR A 34 12.34 0.89 -1.27
C THR A 34 12.90 1.18 0.13
N THR A 35 13.68 0.25 0.67
CA THR A 35 14.28 0.36 2.02
C THR A 35 15.79 0.34 1.95
N GLY A 36 16.45 1.01 2.89
CA GLY A 36 17.91 0.98 3.04
C GLY A 36 18.50 -0.40 3.36
N ASN A 37 17.67 -1.40 3.67
CA ASN A 37 18.08 -2.76 4.00
C ASN A 37 17.98 -3.74 2.82
N GLY A 38 17.86 -3.23 1.59
CA GLY A 38 17.97 -4.04 0.37
C GLY A 38 16.65 -4.52 -0.24
N PHE A 39 15.50 -4.12 0.30
CA PHE A 39 14.23 -4.25 -0.42
C PHE A 39 14.10 -3.10 -1.40
N PHE A 40 14.16 -3.39 -2.69
CA PHE A 40 14.03 -2.39 -3.76
C PHE A 40 12.73 -2.63 -4.52
N TRP A 41 11.91 -1.58 -4.65
CA TRP A 41 10.69 -1.61 -5.47
C TRP A 41 9.75 -2.76 -5.10
N VAL A 42 9.64 -3.07 -3.81
CA VAL A 42 8.70 -4.07 -3.34
C VAL A 42 7.31 -3.49 -3.45
N SER A 43 6.52 -4.08 -4.34
CA SER A 43 5.15 -3.69 -4.59
C SER A 43 4.23 -4.47 -3.67
N ASP A 44 3.65 -3.80 -2.68
CA ASP A 44 2.72 -4.42 -1.75
C ASP A 44 1.38 -4.71 -2.46
N LYS A 45 0.70 -5.79 -2.12
CA LYS A 45 -0.66 -6.06 -2.65
C LYS A 45 -1.69 -5.08 -2.09
N ASP A 46 -1.32 -4.40 -1.02
CA ASP A 46 -2.15 -3.41 -0.36
C ASP A 46 -2.41 -2.18 -1.23
N ILE A 47 -3.68 -1.79 -1.27
CA ILE A 47 -4.14 -0.57 -1.93
C ILE A 47 -4.47 0.42 -0.82
N VAL A 48 -4.09 1.68 -1.00
CA VAL A 48 -4.46 2.78 -0.11
C VAL A 48 -5.35 3.77 -0.82
N LEU A 49 -6.34 4.32 -0.10
CA LEU A 49 -7.15 5.46 -0.54
C LEU A 49 -6.59 6.72 0.12
N ILE A 50 -6.26 7.73 -0.69
CA ILE A 50 -5.82 9.03 -0.18
C ILE A 50 -7.04 9.82 0.29
N THR A 51 -7.06 10.16 1.58
CA THR A 51 -8.20 10.83 2.23
C THR A 51 -7.99 12.33 2.40
N GLY A 52 -6.76 12.81 2.27
CA GLY A 52 -6.42 14.21 2.52
C GLY A 52 -4.91 14.45 2.52
N LYS A 53 -4.52 15.65 2.96
CA LYS A 53 -3.13 16.06 3.17
C LYS A 53 -3.03 16.91 4.43
N ILE A 54 -2.04 16.65 5.26
CA ILE A 54 -1.61 17.53 6.34
C ILE A 54 -0.30 18.17 5.87
N MET A 55 -0.36 19.46 5.53
CA MET A 55 0.70 20.14 4.77
C MET A 55 0.99 19.39 3.46
N GLN A 56 2.20 18.81 3.29
CA GLN A 56 2.59 18.02 2.12
C GLN A 56 2.52 16.51 2.37
N THR A 57 2.14 16.08 3.57
CA THR A 57 2.07 14.66 3.94
C THR A 57 0.67 14.13 3.67
N PRO A 58 0.49 13.11 2.83
CA PRO A 58 -0.83 12.53 2.55
C PRO A 58 -1.37 11.80 3.78
N THR A 59 -2.68 11.86 3.95
CA THR A 59 -3.41 10.95 4.85
C THR A 59 -4.05 9.86 4.01
N MET A 60 -4.07 8.64 4.53
CA MET A 60 -4.57 7.49 3.78
C MET A 60 -5.24 6.47 4.70
N ILE A 61 -6.15 5.69 4.12
CA ILE A 61 -6.69 4.49 4.74
C ILE A 61 -6.36 3.28 3.89
N LEU A 62 -6.17 2.13 4.55
CA LEU A 62 -6.01 0.85 3.87
C LEU A 62 -7.32 0.49 3.17
N TRP A 63 -7.25 0.23 1.87
CA TRP A 63 -8.35 -0.19 1.02
C TRP A 63 -8.19 -1.68 0.69
N GLU A 64 -8.60 -2.54 1.62
CA GLU A 64 -8.51 -3.99 1.41
C GLU A 64 -9.52 -4.50 0.39
N LYS A 65 -9.09 -5.46 -0.43
CA LYS A 65 -9.95 -6.11 -1.42
C LYS A 65 -10.67 -7.32 -0.80
N LYS A 66 -11.54 -7.08 0.19
CA LYS A 66 -12.72 -7.86 0.63
C LYS A 66 -12.73 -9.41 0.61
N LEU A 67 -11.60 -10.13 0.58
CA LEU A 67 -11.57 -11.58 0.41
C LEU A 67 -10.86 -12.36 1.53
N GLU A 68 -10.45 -11.68 2.60
CA GLU A 68 -9.68 -12.30 3.68
C GLU A 68 -10.45 -12.14 5.00
N PHE A 69 -10.51 -13.21 5.79
CA PHE A 69 -10.99 -13.15 7.16
C PHE A 69 -9.86 -12.58 8.01
N ASP A 70 -10.12 -11.45 8.66
CA ASP A 70 -9.20 -10.87 9.65
C ASP A 70 -9.59 -11.41 11.03
N ILE A 71 -8.76 -12.30 11.55
CA ILE A 71 -8.77 -12.71 12.96
C ILE A 71 -7.53 -12.06 13.55
N VAL A 72 -7.66 -11.27 14.62
CA VAL A 72 -6.58 -10.50 15.28
C VAL A 72 -5.16 -11.02 14.97
N GLY A 73 -4.47 -10.35 14.04
CA GLY A 73 -3.07 -10.64 13.68
C GLY A 73 -2.86 -11.66 12.55
N GLU A 74 -3.91 -12.28 12.02
CA GLU A 74 -3.89 -13.25 10.94
C GLU A 74 -4.75 -12.78 9.75
N LYS A 75 -4.12 -12.72 8.57
CA LYS A 75 -4.82 -12.57 7.29
C LYS A 75 -4.97 -13.94 6.64
N LEU A 76 -6.17 -14.51 6.66
CA LEU A 76 -6.45 -15.82 6.06
C LEU A 76 -6.85 -15.66 4.59
N THR A 77 -6.12 -16.34 3.70
CA THR A 77 -6.49 -16.44 2.28
C THR A 77 -7.35 -17.68 2.03
N ASN A 78 -8.22 -17.64 1.02
CA ASN A 78 -9.13 -18.75 0.65
C ASN A 78 -8.45 -20.09 0.27
N TYR A 79 -7.12 -20.19 0.33
CA TYR A 79 -6.35 -21.40 0.02
C TYR A 79 -6.13 -22.34 1.22
N ILE A 80 -6.70 -22.03 2.39
CA ILE A 80 -6.71 -22.98 3.51
C ILE A 80 -7.72 -24.08 3.21
N VAL A 81 -7.27 -25.07 2.43
CA VAL A 81 -7.96 -26.34 2.26
C VAL A 81 -7.90 -27.06 3.60
N LEU A 82 -8.97 -26.97 4.38
CA LEU A 82 -9.21 -27.86 5.51
C LEU A 82 -9.41 -29.26 4.94
N LYS A 83 -8.33 -30.06 4.89
CA LYS A 83 -8.46 -31.51 4.73
C LYS A 83 -9.02 -32.06 6.05
N SER A 84 -10.29 -32.43 6.01
CA SER A 84 -10.93 -33.34 6.99
C SER A 84 -10.34 -34.74 6.87
#